data_AF-A0A357M5T3-F1
#
_entry.id   AF-A0A357M5T3-F1
#
_cell.length_a   1.000
_cell.length_b   1.000
_cell.length_c   1.000
_cell.angle_alpha   90.00
_cell.angle_beta   90.00
_cell.angle_gamma   90.00
#
_symmetry.space_group_name_H-M   'P 1'
#
loop_
_entity.id
_entity.type
_entity.pdbx_description
1 polymer ?
#
loop_
_entity_poly.entity_id
_entity_poly.type
_entity_poly.pdbx_seq_one_letter_code
_entity_poly.pdbx_strand_id
1 'polypeptide(L)'
;MAQFRGQILFQELLFNLMHDALSIQDNDSESALEHVKSYIEQHYQDELTIDQLAKVAGISTRHFMRLFKKKYGYSAIEYLAVFRIEQAQRLMRSGGTNRLRDIARYVGYQDDFYFRRKFKQISGVPPAEYMKNSRRKIVAYDFPNIGQLIALQIIPYAAPADHPWTDYYKRKYQIDVLLPLSANPLTKREEIHLAEPDFIIGIDSLLPLEEQDRLQEIAPSFFVPWADHDWRTHLRLLAQFLDKTVAAETWLKKYARKALFVREQVKPAIKDNRLLIVRITADHFYALGNRSLGTVFFDDLKIVPAQDVTRLGLNEQITLDDLVNMDADRLLFIIDEDSQSQSSWRTLLEGKEWSSLKAVQNNKVDFLPSFPWIEYTAFTHDLMLDEILKLWRDRA
;
A
#
# COMPACT_ATOMS: atom_id res chain seq x y z
N MET A 1 33.47 16.68 51.22
CA MET A 1 32.86 17.39 50.07
C MET A 1 33.65 17.26 48.77
N ALA A 2 34.93 17.63 48.71
CA ALA A 2 35.75 17.54 47.49
C ALA A 2 35.90 16.09 46.95
N GLN A 3 36.07 15.11 47.85
CA GLN A 3 36.21 13.69 47.49
C GLN A 3 34.92 13.12 46.86
N PHE A 4 33.75 13.47 47.41
CA PHE A 4 32.45 13.10 46.85
C PHE A 4 32.19 13.73 45.48
N ARG A 5 32.61 14.99 45.28
CA ARG A 5 32.51 15.67 43.98
C ARG A 5 33.40 15.00 42.93
N GLY A 6 34.60 14.57 43.29
CA GLY A 6 35.47 13.79 42.40
C GLY A 6 34.87 12.45 41.98
N GLN A 7 34.17 11.77 42.89
CA GLN A 7 33.53 10.49 42.59
C GLN A 7 32.32 10.62 41.66
N ILE A 8 31.54 11.70 41.79
CA ILE A 8 30.44 12.01 40.85
C ILE A 8 30.99 12.27 39.45
N LEU A 9 32.00 13.12 39.32
CA LEU A 9 32.62 13.44 38.02
C LEU A 9 33.23 12.20 37.34
N PHE A 10 33.81 11.29 38.13
CA PHE A 10 34.34 10.03 37.60
C PHE A 10 33.23 9.11 37.08
N GLN A 11 32.10 9.00 37.81
CA GLN A 11 30.96 8.20 37.38
C GLN A 11 30.29 8.79 36.13
N GLU A 12 30.18 10.13 36.04
CA GLU A 12 29.69 10.83 34.84
C GLU A 12 30.61 10.60 33.64
N LEU A 13 31.93 10.67 33.83
CA LEU A 13 32.90 10.36 32.77
C LEU A 13 32.79 8.90 32.31
N LEU A 14 32.68 7.96 33.25
CA LEU A 14 32.53 6.54 32.94
C LEU A 14 31.23 6.28 32.17
N PHE A 15 30.13 6.91 32.58
CA PHE A 15 28.84 6.82 31.90
C PHE A 15 28.94 7.35 30.47
N ASN A 16 29.55 8.52 30.26
CA ASN A 16 29.74 9.10 28.93
C ASN A 16 30.64 8.22 28.04
N LEU A 17 31.76 7.71 28.57
CA LEU A 17 32.63 6.79 27.82
C LEU A 17 31.94 5.48 27.43
N MET A 18 31.10 4.93 28.32
CA MET A 18 30.31 3.74 28.01
C MET A 18 29.20 4.03 27.00
N HIS A 19 28.55 5.19 27.09
CA HIS A 19 27.53 5.63 26.14
C HIS A 19 28.12 5.89 24.75
N ASP A 20 29.29 6.53 24.68
CA ASP A 20 30.03 6.77 23.44
C ASP A 20 30.55 5.47 22.83
N ALA A 21 31.05 4.54 23.64
CA ALA A 21 31.47 3.23 23.14
C ALA A 21 30.30 2.41 22.54
N LEU A 22 29.11 2.49 23.15
CA LEU A 22 27.91 1.83 22.65
C LEU A 22 27.37 2.50 21.37
N SER A 23 27.41 3.84 21.30
CA SER A 23 26.95 4.59 20.13
C SER A 23 27.87 4.43 18.92
N ILE A 24 29.19 4.38 19.12
CA ILE A 24 30.17 4.07 18.07
C ILE A 24 29.96 2.64 17.56
N GLN A 25 29.75 1.67 18.45
CA GLN A 25 29.55 0.27 18.07
C GLN A 25 28.24 0.04 17.30
N ASP A 26 27.16 0.73 17.66
CA ASP A 26 25.89 0.66 16.93
C ASP A 26 25.99 1.30 15.53
N ASN A 27 26.70 2.43 15.39
CA ASN A 27 26.89 3.10 14.10
C ASN A 27 27.80 2.28 13.14
N ASP A 28 28.88 1.67 13.67
CA ASP A 28 29.76 0.78 12.89
C ASP A 28 29.05 -0.50 12.47
N SER A 29 28.24 -1.08 13.37
CA SER A 29 27.43 -2.26 13.06
C SER A 29 26.37 -1.95 12.01
N GLU A 30 25.75 -0.78 12.07
CA GLU A 30 24.74 -0.35 11.11
C GLU A 30 25.32 -0.14 9.71
N SER A 31 26.49 0.51 9.63
CA SER A 31 27.29 0.67 8.41
C SER A 31 27.74 -0.67 7.83
N ALA A 32 28.24 -1.59 8.66
CA ALA A 32 28.64 -2.93 8.23
C ALA A 32 27.46 -3.74 7.65
N LEU A 33 26.25 -3.61 8.22
CA LEU A 33 25.06 -4.26 7.69
C LEU A 33 24.61 -3.66 6.35
N GLU A 34 24.69 -2.34 6.17
CA GLU A 34 24.42 -1.73 4.86
C GLU A 34 25.44 -2.17 3.81
N HIS A 35 26.72 -2.26 4.18
CA HIS A 35 27.74 -2.78 3.30
C HIS A 35 27.44 -4.22 2.85
N VAL A 36 27.02 -5.09 3.77
CA VAL A 36 26.59 -6.45 3.42
C VAL A 36 25.34 -6.44 2.53
N LYS A 37 24.37 -5.57 2.79
CA LYS A 37 23.18 -5.44 1.93
C LYS A 37 23.60 -5.08 0.50
N SER A 38 24.44 -4.06 0.33
CA SER A 38 24.96 -3.68 -0.99
C SER A 38 25.76 -4.81 -1.64
N TYR A 39 26.55 -5.55 -0.86
CA TYR A 39 27.28 -6.73 -1.35
C TYR A 39 26.31 -7.81 -1.87
N ILE A 40 25.24 -8.11 -1.13
CA ILE A 40 24.20 -9.04 -1.56
C ILE A 40 23.56 -8.56 -2.88
N GLU A 41 23.21 -7.29 -2.98
CA GLU A 41 22.56 -6.71 -4.16
C GLU A 41 23.48 -6.73 -5.40
N GLN A 42 24.80 -6.63 -5.22
CA GLN A 42 25.79 -6.70 -6.30
C GLN A 42 26.14 -8.14 -6.70
N HIS A 43 26.16 -9.06 -5.74
CA HIS A 43 26.59 -10.45 -5.93
C HIS A 43 25.43 -11.46 -5.85
N TYR A 44 24.19 -11.01 -6.02
CA TYR A 44 23.01 -11.86 -5.84
C TYR A 44 22.98 -13.08 -6.77
N GLN A 45 23.67 -13.04 -7.90
CA GLN A 45 23.74 -14.15 -8.86
C GLN A 45 24.62 -15.30 -8.36
N ASP A 46 25.54 -15.01 -7.43
CA ASP A 46 26.53 -15.96 -6.93
C ASP A 46 25.99 -16.80 -5.77
N GLU A 47 26.63 -17.94 -5.47
CA GLU A 47 26.31 -18.69 -4.26
C GLU A 47 26.82 -17.97 -3.02
N LEU A 48 25.89 -17.37 -2.27
CA LEU A 48 26.18 -16.64 -1.03
C LEU A 48 25.74 -17.44 0.20
N THR A 49 26.70 -17.71 1.07
CA THR A 49 26.49 -18.38 2.36
C THR A 49 26.47 -17.36 3.50
N ILE A 50 25.81 -17.73 4.60
CA ILE A 50 25.79 -16.90 5.82
C ILE A 50 27.22 -16.59 6.31
N ASP A 51 28.15 -17.55 6.23
CA ASP A 51 29.52 -17.37 6.70
C ASP A 51 30.32 -16.38 5.83
N GLN A 52 30.08 -16.36 4.52
CA GLN A 52 30.67 -15.35 3.64
C GLN A 52 30.15 -13.95 3.98
N LEU A 53 28.83 -13.80 4.19
CA LEU A 53 28.23 -12.51 4.52
C LEU A 53 28.68 -11.99 5.89
N ALA A 54 28.87 -12.88 6.87
CA ALA A 54 29.43 -12.52 8.17
C ALA A 54 30.88 -12.03 8.06
N LYS A 55 31.69 -12.66 7.19
CA LYS A 55 33.05 -12.20 6.90
C LYS A 55 33.07 -10.82 6.23
N VAL A 56 32.14 -10.54 5.30
CA VAL A 56 31.99 -9.21 4.68
C VAL A 56 31.67 -8.15 5.74
N ALA A 57 30.84 -8.47 6.74
CA ALA A 57 30.58 -7.58 7.87
C ALA A 57 31.72 -7.50 8.91
N GLY A 58 32.77 -8.32 8.81
CA GLY A 58 33.86 -8.36 9.79
C GLY A 58 33.46 -8.88 11.18
N ILE A 59 32.35 -9.60 11.29
CA ILE A 59 31.80 -10.08 12.59
C ILE A 59 31.52 -11.58 12.57
N SER A 60 31.35 -12.17 13.76
CA SER A 60 31.00 -13.59 13.87
C SER A 60 29.64 -13.90 13.24
N THR A 61 29.50 -15.09 12.64
CA THR A 61 28.25 -15.58 12.02
C THR A 61 27.03 -15.42 12.93
N ARG A 62 27.14 -15.81 14.20
CA ARG A 62 26.05 -15.70 15.17
C ARG A 62 25.63 -14.25 15.41
N HIS A 63 26.61 -13.35 15.52
CA HIS A 63 26.34 -11.93 15.73
C HIS A 63 25.70 -11.30 14.49
N PHE A 64 26.22 -11.63 13.29
CA PHE A 64 25.65 -11.21 12.02
C PHE A 64 24.19 -11.62 11.85
N MET A 65 23.87 -12.91 12.03
CA MET A 65 22.50 -13.40 11.89
C MET A 65 21.52 -12.66 12.80
N ARG A 66 21.93 -12.40 14.04
CA ARG A 66 21.11 -11.68 15.02
C ARG A 66 20.93 -10.21 14.62
N LEU A 67 22.02 -9.53 14.26
CA LEU A 67 21.98 -8.12 13.90
C LEU A 67 21.22 -7.87 12.59
N PHE A 68 21.48 -8.67 11.55
CA PHE A 68 20.81 -8.55 10.26
C PHE A 68 19.29 -8.76 10.41
N LYS A 69 18.88 -9.81 11.14
CA LYS A 69 17.46 -10.07 11.41
C LYS A 69 16.82 -8.98 12.27
N LYS A 70 17.54 -8.41 13.24
CA LYS A 70 17.06 -7.29 14.06
C LYS A 70 16.80 -6.05 13.20
N LYS A 71 17.70 -5.75 12.26
CA LYS A 71 17.62 -4.56 11.39
C LYS A 71 16.58 -4.70 10.28
N TYR A 72 16.62 -5.79 9.53
CA TYR A 72 15.80 -5.96 8.32
C TYR A 72 14.53 -6.81 8.54
N GLY A 73 14.35 -7.41 9.72
CA GLY A 73 13.18 -8.22 10.08
C GLY A 73 13.21 -9.67 9.58
N TYR A 74 14.14 -10.02 8.68
CA TYR A 74 14.33 -11.35 8.12
C TYR A 74 15.83 -11.69 8.02
N SER A 75 16.16 -12.97 7.79
CA SER A 75 17.55 -13.41 7.63
C SER A 75 18.16 -12.93 6.32
N ALA A 76 19.50 -12.88 6.24
CA ALA A 76 20.20 -12.48 5.03
C ALA A 76 19.93 -13.41 3.82
N ILE A 77 19.69 -14.71 4.06
CA ILE A 77 19.33 -15.66 3.00
C ILE A 77 17.89 -15.45 2.52
N GLU A 78 16.96 -15.11 3.42
CA GLU A 78 15.60 -14.73 3.04
C GLU A 78 15.60 -13.43 2.24
N TYR A 79 16.41 -12.44 2.65
CA TYR A 79 16.61 -11.21 1.90
C TYR A 79 17.15 -11.47 0.49
N LEU A 80 18.22 -12.26 0.36
CA LEU A 80 18.76 -12.66 -0.92
C LEU A 80 17.70 -13.36 -1.78
N ALA A 81 16.91 -14.26 -1.21
CA ALA A 81 15.86 -14.95 -1.94
C ALA A 81 14.81 -13.96 -2.49
N VAL A 82 14.36 -13.00 -1.66
CA VAL A 82 13.43 -11.94 -2.07
C VAL A 82 14.03 -11.11 -3.19
N PHE A 83 15.27 -10.64 -3.02
CA PHE A 83 15.96 -9.83 -4.02
C PHE A 83 16.12 -10.57 -5.36
N ARG A 84 16.51 -11.84 -5.34
CA ARG A 84 16.58 -12.68 -6.57
C ARG A 84 15.24 -12.81 -7.27
N ILE A 85 14.14 -12.98 -6.52
CA ILE A 85 12.80 -13.04 -7.10
C ILE A 85 12.41 -11.68 -7.71
N GLU A 86 12.74 -10.57 -7.07
CA GLU A 86 12.52 -9.22 -7.62
C GLU A 86 13.28 -9.03 -8.95
N GLN A 87 14.56 -9.42 -9.01
CA GLN A 87 15.32 -9.37 -10.26
C GLN A 87 14.73 -10.30 -11.33
N ALA A 88 14.25 -11.48 -10.95
CA ALA A 88 13.58 -12.38 -11.89
C ALA A 88 12.30 -11.76 -12.46
N GLN A 89 11.48 -11.14 -11.60
CA GLN A 89 10.28 -10.44 -12.03
C GLN A 89 10.59 -9.27 -12.97
N ARG A 90 11.65 -8.49 -12.71
CA ARG A 90 12.11 -7.41 -13.61
C ARG A 90 12.44 -7.97 -15.00
N LEU A 91 13.20 -9.05 -15.09
CA LEU A 91 13.53 -9.73 -16.35
C LEU A 91 12.30 -10.28 -17.07
N MET A 92 11.31 -10.78 -16.33
CA MET A 92 10.05 -11.25 -16.91
C MET A 92 9.19 -10.10 -17.46
N ARG A 93 9.32 -8.88 -16.90
CA ARG A 93 8.60 -7.68 -17.35
C ARG A 93 9.25 -6.99 -18.55
N SER A 94 10.58 -7.07 -18.69
CA SER A 94 11.30 -6.40 -19.79
C SER A 94 11.07 -7.02 -21.18
N GLY A 95 10.06 -7.88 -21.35
CA GLY A 95 9.58 -8.35 -22.66
C GLY A 95 10.50 -9.32 -23.40
N GLY A 96 11.53 -9.87 -22.75
CA GLY A 96 12.50 -10.76 -23.40
C GLY A 96 11.94 -12.13 -23.80
N THR A 97 12.58 -12.77 -24.78
CA THR A 97 12.33 -14.16 -25.20
C THR A 97 12.96 -15.19 -24.26
N ASN A 98 13.57 -14.74 -23.16
CA ASN A 98 14.25 -15.58 -22.19
C ASN A 98 13.34 -16.69 -21.68
N ARG A 99 13.84 -17.93 -21.69
CA ARG A 99 13.11 -19.05 -21.12
C ARG A 99 13.17 -18.94 -19.60
N LEU A 100 12.15 -19.47 -18.93
CA LEU A 100 12.07 -19.47 -17.46
C LEU A 100 13.34 -20.00 -16.78
N ARG A 101 13.94 -21.03 -17.37
CA ARG A 101 15.19 -21.65 -16.91
C ARG A 101 16.38 -20.69 -17.00
N ASP A 102 16.46 -19.89 -18.05
CA ASP A 102 17.54 -18.93 -18.24
C ASP A 102 17.43 -17.80 -17.22
N ILE A 103 16.21 -17.33 -16.94
CA ILE A 103 15.93 -16.36 -15.89
C ILE A 103 16.32 -16.93 -14.51
N ALA A 104 15.92 -18.17 -14.20
CA ALA A 104 16.25 -18.82 -12.93
C ALA A 104 17.76 -18.88 -12.69
N ARG A 105 18.52 -19.31 -13.71
CA ARG A 105 19.98 -19.37 -13.66
C ARG A 105 20.61 -18.01 -13.51
N TYR A 106 20.15 -17.05 -14.31
CA TYR A 106 20.67 -15.69 -14.29
C TYR A 106 20.52 -15.02 -12.92
N VAL A 107 19.42 -15.30 -12.20
CA VAL A 107 19.21 -14.76 -10.85
C VAL A 107 19.78 -15.64 -9.73
N GLY A 108 20.65 -16.60 -10.07
CA GLY A 108 21.40 -17.39 -9.08
C GLY A 108 20.70 -18.65 -8.55
N TYR A 109 19.67 -19.16 -9.24
CA TYR A 109 19.06 -20.46 -8.92
C TYR A 109 19.54 -21.56 -9.89
N GLN A 110 20.17 -22.59 -9.35
CA GLN A 110 20.61 -23.76 -10.12
C GLN A 110 19.50 -24.80 -10.32
N ASP A 111 18.56 -24.87 -9.37
CA ASP A 111 17.42 -25.79 -9.39
C ASP A 111 16.13 -25.06 -9.81
N ASP A 112 15.63 -25.40 -10.99
CA ASP A 112 14.39 -24.84 -11.57
C ASP A 112 13.14 -25.12 -10.70
N PHE A 113 13.07 -26.29 -10.04
CA PHE A 113 11.94 -26.63 -9.16
C PHE A 113 11.98 -25.84 -7.87
N TYR A 114 13.18 -25.67 -7.29
CA TYR A 114 13.37 -24.81 -6.13
C TYR A 114 13.01 -23.36 -6.46
N PHE A 115 13.48 -22.84 -7.61
CA PHE A 115 13.13 -21.50 -8.07
C PHE A 115 11.63 -21.33 -8.23
N ARG A 116 10.93 -22.23 -8.94
CA ARG A 116 9.47 -22.13 -9.13
C ARG A 116 8.71 -22.09 -7.81
N ARG A 117 9.12 -22.92 -6.85
CA ARG A 117 8.53 -22.98 -5.51
C ARG A 117 8.78 -21.69 -4.74
N LYS A 118 10.03 -21.21 -4.74
CA LYS A 118 10.44 -19.99 -4.05
C LYS A 118 9.80 -18.74 -4.67
N PHE A 119 9.74 -18.68 -6.00
CA PHE A 119 9.06 -17.63 -6.75
C PHE A 119 7.58 -17.60 -6.38
N LYS A 120 6.86 -18.74 -6.41
CA LYS A 120 5.45 -18.79 -6.01
C LYS A 120 5.25 -18.41 -4.55
N GLN A 121 6.14 -18.85 -3.65
CA GLN A 121 6.08 -18.51 -2.23
C GLN A 121 6.20 -16.99 -2.01
N ILE A 122 7.11 -16.32 -2.71
CA ILE A 122 7.40 -14.87 -2.52
C ILE A 122 6.41 -13.99 -3.31
N SER A 123 6.19 -14.29 -4.58
CA SER A 123 5.32 -13.50 -5.47
C SER A 123 3.82 -13.80 -5.35
N GLY A 124 3.47 -14.96 -4.78
CA GLY A 124 2.11 -15.48 -4.73
C GLY A 124 1.66 -16.23 -5.99
N VAL A 125 2.36 -16.10 -7.13
CA VAL A 125 2.00 -16.76 -8.40
C VAL A 125 3.11 -17.64 -8.96
N PRO A 126 2.78 -18.72 -9.69
CA PRO A 126 3.77 -19.45 -10.45
C PRO A 126 4.49 -18.54 -11.47
N PRO A 127 5.80 -18.69 -11.69
CA PRO A 127 6.54 -17.79 -12.57
C PRO A 127 6.09 -17.85 -14.04
N ALA A 128 5.60 -19.00 -14.51
CA ALA A 128 5.04 -19.12 -15.86
C ALA A 128 3.79 -18.26 -16.04
N GLU A 129 2.93 -18.21 -15.01
CA GLU A 129 1.77 -17.34 -15.00
C GLU A 129 2.18 -15.87 -14.90
N TYR A 130 3.18 -15.55 -14.06
CA TYR A 130 3.73 -14.20 -13.97
C TYR A 130 4.24 -13.70 -15.32
N MET A 131 5.03 -14.50 -16.05
CA MET A 131 5.50 -14.18 -17.40
C MET A 131 4.37 -14.00 -18.41
N LYS A 132 3.31 -14.81 -18.32
CA LYS A 132 2.13 -14.66 -19.19
C LYS A 132 1.46 -13.32 -18.93
N ASN A 133 1.31 -12.93 -17.66
CA ASN A 133 0.69 -11.66 -17.28
C ASN A 133 1.55 -10.46 -17.71
N SER A 134 2.87 -10.54 -17.52
CA SER A 134 3.78 -9.43 -17.82
C SER A 134 3.96 -9.16 -19.31
N ARG A 135 3.58 -10.11 -20.18
CA ARG A 135 3.59 -9.95 -21.64
C ARG A 135 2.36 -9.23 -22.17
N ARG A 136 1.27 -9.17 -21.40
CA ARG A 136 0.04 -8.50 -21.82
C ARG A 136 0.19 -7.00 -21.59
N LYS A 137 0.01 -6.20 -22.63
CA LYS A 137 -0.04 -4.74 -22.56
C LYS A 137 -1.43 -4.30 -22.13
N ILE A 138 -1.66 -4.24 -20.82
CA ILE A 138 -2.95 -3.81 -20.25
C ILE A 138 -2.86 -2.34 -19.86
N VAL A 139 -3.75 -1.53 -20.43
CA VAL A 139 -3.87 -0.10 -20.11
C VAL A 139 -4.86 0.08 -18.96
N ALA A 140 -4.42 0.72 -17.88
CA ALA A 140 -5.32 1.31 -16.89
C ALA A 140 -5.62 2.74 -17.34
N TYR A 141 -6.80 2.99 -17.90
CA TYR A 141 -7.16 4.33 -18.40
C TYR A 141 -7.38 5.31 -17.23
N ASP A 142 -8.04 4.83 -16.17
CA ASP A 142 -8.31 5.56 -14.94
C ASP A 142 -7.49 5.01 -13.78
N PHE A 143 -7.05 5.88 -12.88
CA PHE A 143 -6.18 5.51 -11.76
C PHE A 143 -6.75 4.39 -10.84
N PRO A 144 -8.08 4.25 -10.58
CA PRO A 144 -8.57 3.19 -9.70
C PRO A 144 -8.34 1.79 -10.31
N ASN A 145 -8.21 1.70 -11.63
CA ASN A 145 -7.95 0.42 -12.31
C ASN A 145 -6.55 -0.11 -12.00
N ILE A 146 -5.59 0.74 -11.62
CA ILE A 146 -4.28 0.30 -11.13
C ILE A 146 -4.43 -0.61 -9.91
N GLY A 147 -5.24 -0.19 -8.93
CA GLY A 147 -5.47 -0.96 -7.71
C GLY A 147 -6.20 -2.29 -7.94
N GLN A 148 -7.11 -2.34 -8.92
CA GLN A 148 -7.80 -3.58 -9.29
C GLN A 148 -6.85 -4.55 -10.01
N LEU A 149 -6.06 -4.06 -10.98
CA LEU A 149 -5.10 -4.88 -11.72
C LEU A 149 -4.02 -5.47 -10.81
N ILE A 150 -3.49 -4.67 -9.87
CA ILE A 150 -2.46 -5.13 -8.93
C ILE A 150 -3.02 -6.23 -8.01
N ALA A 151 -4.28 -6.14 -7.59
CA ALA A 151 -4.95 -7.21 -6.84
C ALA A 151 -5.04 -8.51 -7.65
N LEU A 152 -5.15 -8.43 -8.98
CA LEU A 152 -5.10 -9.56 -9.91
C LEU A 152 -3.67 -9.97 -10.31
N GLN A 153 -2.65 -9.40 -9.65
CA GLN A 153 -1.23 -9.62 -9.96
C GLN A 153 -0.90 -9.29 -11.42
N ILE A 154 -1.52 -8.22 -11.91
CA ILE A 154 -1.26 -7.59 -13.19
C ILE A 154 -0.69 -6.21 -12.90
N ILE A 155 0.49 -5.94 -13.47
CA ILE A 155 1.05 -4.61 -13.49
C ILE A 155 0.60 -3.98 -14.82
N PRO A 156 -0.09 -2.83 -14.82
CA PRO A 156 -0.47 -2.18 -16.07
C PRO A 156 0.77 -1.82 -16.88
N TYR A 157 0.63 -1.87 -18.21
CA TYR A 157 1.64 -1.40 -19.14
C TYR A 157 1.63 0.13 -19.24
N ALA A 158 0.44 0.74 -19.17
CA ALA A 158 0.27 2.18 -19.14
C ALA A 158 -0.77 2.60 -18.10
N ALA A 159 -0.56 3.75 -17.46
CA ALA A 159 -1.46 4.32 -16.46
C ALA A 159 -1.30 5.85 -16.34
N PRO A 160 -2.29 6.60 -15.79
CA PRO A 160 -2.21 8.06 -15.67
C PRO A 160 -0.98 8.55 -14.91
N ALA A 161 -0.30 9.57 -15.46
CA ALA A 161 0.93 10.14 -14.91
C ALA A 161 0.67 11.13 -13.77
N ASP A 162 -0.51 11.74 -13.77
CA ASP A 162 -0.95 12.83 -12.88
C ASP A 162 -1.37 12.35 -11.50
N HIS A 163 -1.45 11.03 -11.28
CA HIS A 163 -1.80 10.47 -9.99
C HIS A 163 -0.55 10.27 -9.11
N PRO A 164 -0.47 10.87 -7.89
CA PRO A 164 0.70 10.76 -6.99
C PRO A 164 1.13 9.31 -6.69
N TRP A 165 0.19 8.38 -6.83
CA TRP A 165 0.39 6.96 -6.56
C TRP A 165 1.09 6.23 -7.68
N THR A 166 1.08 6.74 -8.90
CA THR A 166 1.90 6.18 -9.98
C THR A 166 3.36 6.09 -9.54
N ASP A 167 3.86 7.07 -8.78
CA ASP A 167 5.19 7.03 -8.18
C ASP A 167 5.29 6.07 -6.99
N TYR A 168 4.25 5.94 -6.16
CA TYR A 168 4.23 4.92 -5.11
C TYR A 168 4.29 3.51 -5.70
N TYR A 169 3.50 3.22 -6.74
CA TYR A 169 3.49 1.93 -7.42
C TYR A 169 4.83 1.65 -8.11
N LYS A 170 5.38 2.64 -8.83
CA LYS A 170 6.73 2.55 -9.40
C LYS A 170 7.78 2.22 -8.34
N ARG A 171 7.74 2.88 -7.18
CA ARG A 171 8.67 2.62 -6.06
C ARG A 171 8.45 1.24 -5.43
N LYS A 172 7.21 0.89 -5.09
CA LYS A 172 6.86 -0.35 -4.38
C LYS A 172 7.08 -1.59 -5.24
N TYR A 173 6.80 -1.51 -6.54
CA TYR A 173 6.88 -2.66 -7.45
C TYR A 173 8.07 -2.59 -8.41
N GLN A 174 8.89 -1.53 -8.32
CA GLN A 174 10.08 -1.29 -9.15
C GLN A 174 9.74 -1.47 -10.65
N ILE A 175 8.72 -0.74 -11.09
CA ILE A 175 8.16 -0.85 -12.44
C ILE A 175 8.82 0.21 -13.32
N ASP A 176 9.98 -0.13 -13.89
CA ASP A 176 10.73 0.78 -14.76
C ASP A 176 10.08 0.97 -16.15
N VAL A 177 9.06 0.16 -16.48
CA VAL A 177 8.47 0.02 -17.84
C VAL A 177 7.04 0.58 -17.93
N LEU A 178 6.51 1.22 -16.89
CA LEU A 178 5.15 1.77 -16.91
C LEU A 178 5.12 3.04 -17.79
N LEU A 179 4.40 2.99 -18.92
CA LEU A 179 4.16 4.14 -19.79
C LEU A 179 3.23 5.15 -19.06
N PRO A 180 3.71 6.36 -18.72
CA PRO A 180 2.86 7.39 -18.14
C PRO A 180 1.91 7.93 -19.21
N LEU A 181 0.61 7.94 -18.90
CA LEU A 181 -0.42 8.51 -19.77
C LEU A 181 -0.70 9.97 -19.41
N SER A 182 -0.83 10.81 -20.43
CA SER A 182 -1.17 12.22 -20.32
C SER A 182 -2.53 12.44 -19.68
N ALA A 183 -2.70 13.56 -18.95
CA ALA A 183 -4.02 13.98 -18.45
C ALA A 183 -4.92 14.53 -19.59
N ASN A 184 -4.32 14.96 -20.71
CA ASN A 184 -5.07 15.45 -21.87
C ASN A 184 -5.70 14.27 -22.63
N PRO A 185 -7.03 14.22 -22.82
CA PRO A 185 -7.70 13.07 -23.45
C PRO A 185 -7.24 12.76 -24.89
N LEU A 186 -6.91 13.77 -25.69
CA LEU A 186 -6.44 13.55 -27.07
C LEU A 186 -5.05 12.90 -27.07
N THR A 187 -4.11 13.49 -26.34
CA THR A 187 -2.75 12.94 -26.20
C THR A 187 -2.78 11.56 -25.55
N LYS A 188 -3.59 11.37 -24.51
CA LYS A 188 -3.78 10.07 -23.84
C LYS A 188 -4.20 8.98 -24.83
N ARG A 189 -5.16 9.29 -25.71
CA ARG A 189 -5.63 8.33 -26.73
C ARG A 189 -4.54 7.99 -27.75
N GLU A 190 -3.78 8.99 -28.20
CA GLU A 190 -2.65 8.78 -29.11
C GLU A 190 -1.58 7.87 -28.47
N GLU A 191 -1.23 8.11 -27.20
CA GLU A 191 -0.30 7.28 -26.44
C GLU A 191 -0.81 5.84 -26.30
N ILE A 192 -2.10 5.67 -26.01
CA ILE A 192 -2.74 4.35 -25.93
C ILE A 192 -2.72 3.65 -27.29
N HIS A 193 -3.04 4.35 -28.38
CA HIS A 193 -3.00 3.77 -29.72
C HIS A 193 -1.58 3.32 -30.10
N LEU A 194 -0.56 4.15 -29.85
CA LEU A 194 0.85 3.83 -30.11
C LEU A 194 1.37 2.68 -29.23
N ALA A 195 0.77 2.47 -28.06
CA ALA A 195 1.16 1.37 -27.17
C ALA A 195 0.77 -0.02 -27.72
N GLU A 196 -0.19 -0.09 -28.65
CA GLU A 196 -0.78 -1.35 -29.16
C GLU A 196 -1.22 -2.30 -28.03
N PRO A 197 -2.19 -1.90 -27.19
CA PRO A 197 -2.56 -2.66 -26.00
C PRO A 197 -3.34 -3.92 -26.35
N ASP A 198 -3.17 -4.96 -25.52
CA ASP A 198 -4.02 -6.16 -25.58
C ASP A 198 -5.41 -5.90 -24.97
N PHE A 199 -5.48 -5.02 -23.96
CA PHE A 199 -6.71 -4.67 -23.25
C PHE A 199 -6.66 -3.24 -22.71
N ILE A 200 -7.83 -2.59 -22.64
CA ILE A 200 -8.00 -1.27 -22.01
C ILE A 200 -9.04 -1.37 -20.89
N ILE A 201 -8.71 -0.90 -19.70
CA ILE A 201 -9.62 -0.89 -18.54
C ILE A 201 -9.94 0.56 -18.16
N GLY A 202 -11.20 0.95 -18.31
CA GLY A 202 -11.72 2.26 -17.93
C GLY A 202 -12.80 2.16 -16.86
N ILE A 203 -13.36 3.30 -16.49
CA ILE A 203 -14.53 3.43 -15.61
C ILE A 203 -15.66 4.09 -16.39
N ASP A 204 -16.84 3.47 -16.37
CA ASP A 204 -18.00 3.91 -17.16
C ASP A 204 -18.45 5.35 -16.81
N SER A 205 -18.49 5.69 -15.52
CA SER A 205 -18.96 6.98 -15.03
C SER A 205 -17.94 8.11 -15.19
N LEU A 206 -16.69 7.79 -15.54
CA LEU A 206 -15.62 8.78 -15.73
C LEU A 206 -15.37 9.08 -17.22
N LEU A 207 -16.03 8.35 -18.11
CA LEU A 207 -15.80 8.41 -19.55
C LEU A 207 -17.11 8.65 -20.31
N PRO A 208 -17.19 9.69 -21.16
CA PRO A 208 -18.28 9.83 -22.11
C PRO A 208 -18.39 8.60 -23.02
N LEU A 209 -19.60 8.22 -23.41
CA LEU A 209 -19.83 7.06 -24.29
C LEU A 209 -19.01 7.11 -25.59
N GLU A 210 -18.88 8.29 -26.19
CA GLU A 210 -18.06 8.49 -27.39
C GLU A 210 -16.58 8.13 -27.16
N GLU A 211 -16.05 8.42 -25.97
CA GLU A 211 -14.69 8.04 -25.60
C GLU A 211 -14.57 6.53 -25.40
N GLN A 212 -15.59 5.91 -24.82
CA GLN A 212 -15.63 4.45 -24.63
C GLN A 212 -15.61 3.71 -25.98
N ASP A 213 -16.42 4.16 -26.94
CA ASP A 213 -16.48 3.60 -28.30
C ASP A 213 -15.11 3.71 -29.00
N ARG A 214 -14.49 4.89 -28.94
CA ARG A 214 -13.16 5.13 -29.53
C ARG A 214 -12.06 4.28 -28.90
N LEU A 215 -12.15 3.96 -27.61
CA LEU A 215 -11.20 3.06 -26.95
C LEU A 215 -11.42 1.59 -27.36
N GLN A 216 -12.68 1.18 -27.55
CA GLN A 216 -13.03 -0.15 -28.04
C GLN A 216 -12.53 -0.41 -29.47
N GLU A 217 -12.41 0.62 -30.29
CA GLU A 217 -11.79 0.53 -31.63
C GLU A 217 -10.29 0.21 -31.57
N ILE A 218 -9.60 0.59 -30.49
CA ILE A 218 -8.15 0.37 -30.32
C ILE A 218 -7.87 -1.07 -29.85
N ALA A 219 -8.57 -1.51 -28.80
CA ALA A 219 -8.39 -2.83 -28.21
C ALA A 219 -9.64 -3.28 -27.42
N PRO A 220 -9.80 -4.58 -27.14
CA PRO A 220 -10.84 -5.08 -26.24
C PRO A 220 -10.84 -4.29 -24.92
N SER A 221 -11.95 -3.61 -24.66
CA SER A 221 -12.07 -2.67 -23.54
C SER A 221 -13.13 -3.12 -22.55
N PHE A 222 -12.86 -2.92 -21.27
CA PHE A 222 -13.83 -3.13 -20.19
C PHE A 222 -13.96 -1.86 -19.35
N PHE A 223 -15.19 -1.39 -19.22
CA PHE A 223 -15.54 -0.23 -18.39
C PHE A 223 -16.17 -0.73 -17.11
N VAL A 224 -15.49 -0.50 -15.99
CA VAL A 224 -15.95 -0.93 -14.67
C VAL A 224 -17.24 -0.16 -14.34
N PRO A 225 -18.36 -0.85 -14.09
CA PRO A 225 -19.63 -0.21 -13.71
C PRO A 225 -19.56 0.36 -12.30
N TRP A 226 -19.10 1.61 -12.19
CA TRP A 226 -18.62 2.13 -10.91
C TRP A 226 -19.76 2.37 -9.93
N ALA A 227 -20.84 3.02 -10.35
CA ALA A 227 -21.92 3.39 -9.45
C ALA A 227 -22.71 2.18 -8.93
N ASP A 228 -22.90 1.17 -9.78
CA ASP A 228 -23.88 0.11 -9.59
C ASP A 228 -23.41 -1.03 -8.66
N HIS A 229 -22.10 -1.09 -8.39
CA HIS A 229 -21.49 -2.25 -7.76
C HIS A 229 -20.47 -1.90 -6.67
N ASP A 230 -20.17 -2.89 -5.82
CA ASP A 230 -19.12 -2.78 -4.80
C ASP A 230 -17.75 -3.12 -5.39
N TRP A 231 -16.69 -2.74 -4.66
CA TRP A 231 -15.32 -2.97 -5.11
C TRP A 231 -14.98 -4.45 -5.34
N ARG A 232 -15.66 -5.36 -4.62
CA ARG A 232 -15.47 -6.81 -4.78
C ARG A 232 -16.04 -7.28 -6.11
N THR A 233 -17.21 -6.77 -6.46
CA THR A 233 -17.88 -7.04 -7.73
C THR A 233 -17.08 -6.42 -8.88
N HIS A 234 -16.56 -5.20 -8.72
CA HIS A 234 -15.63 -4.60 -9.68
C HIS A 234 -14.43 -5.53 -9.95
N LEU A 235 -13.78 -6.02 -8.89
CA LEU A 235 -12.65 -6.96 -9.01
C LEU A 235 -13.05 -8.25 -9.73
N ARG A 236 -14.22 -8.83 -9.43
CA ARG A 236 -14.69 -10.06 -10.08
C ARG A 236 -15.02 -9.86 -11.55
N LEU A 237 -15.70 -8.77 -11.90
CA LEU A 237 -16.05 -8.46 -13.29
C LEU A 237 -14.80 -8.22 -14.13
N LEU A 238 -13.85 -7.41 -13.62
CA LEU A 238 -12.56 -7.20 -14.26
C LEU A 238 -11.79 -8.52 -14.41
N ALA A 239 -11.80 -9.36 -13.37
CA ALA A 239 -11.13 -10.66 -13.41
C ALA A 239 -11.77 -11.61 -14.42
N GLN A 240 -13.09 -11.60 -14.57
CA GLN A 240 -13.77 -12.37 -15.59
C GLN A 240 -13.34 -11.91 -16.99
N PHE A 241 -13.29 -10.60 -17.22
CA PHE A 241 -12.84 -10.04 -18.50
C PHE A 241 -11.40 -10.43 -18.85
N LEU A 242 -10.49 -10.46 -17.86
CA LEU A 242 -9.07 -10.77 -18.06
C LEU A 242 -8.69 -12.26 -17.96
N ASP A 243 -9.67 -13.15 -17.78
CA ASP A 243 -9.48 -14.58 -17.51
C ASP A 243 -8.63 -14.82 -16.23
N LYS A 244 -9.04 -14.18 -15.14
CA LYS A 244 -8.39 -14.12 -13.82
C LYS A 244 -9.32 -14.41 -12.64
N THR A 245 -10.48 -15.01 -12.86
CA THR A 245 -11.47 -15.31 -11.81
C THR A 245 -10.88 -16.08 -10.62
N VAL A 246 -10.02 -17.06 -10.88
CA VAL A 246 -9.36 -17.84 -9.80
C VAL A 246 -8.43 -16.96 -8.95
N ALA A 247 -7.70 -16.02 -9.58
CA ALA A 247 -6.83 -15.10 -8.89
C ALA A 247 -7.64 -14.13 -8.02
N ALA A 248 -8.74 -13.57 -8.55
CA ALA A 248 -9.65 -12.71 -7.81
C ALA A 248 -10.24 -13.39 -6.58
N GLU A 249 -10.78 -14.61 -6.72
CA GLU A 249 -11.37 -15.34 -5.61
C GLU A 249 -10.33 -15.75 -4.56
N THR A 250 -9.11 -16.07 -4.98
CA THR A 250 -8.00 -16.34 -4.07
C THR A 250 -7.62 -15.09 -3.28
N TRP A 251 -7.53 -13.95 -3.97
CA TRP A 251 -7.22 -12.67 -3.36
C TRP A 251 -8.31 -12.25 -2.37
N LEU A 252 -9.60 -12.35 -2.75
CA LEU A 252 -10.74 -12.01 -1.89
C LEU A 252 -10.80 -12.88 -0.63
N LYS A 253 -10.49 -14.18 -0.73
CA LYS A 253 -10.39 -15.07 0.44
C LYS A 253 -9.26 -14.64 1.38
N LYS A 254 -8.11 -14.23 0.84
CA LYS A 254 -6.99 -13.72 1.65
C LYS A 254 -7.38 -12.41 2.34
N TYR A 255 -7.98 -11.48 1.61
CA TYR A 255 -8.49 -10.23 2.16
C TYR A 255 -9.49 -10.48 3.29
N ALA A 256 -10.49 -11.34 3.09
CA ALA A 256 -11.50 -11.62 4.11
C ALA A 256 -10.90 -12.18 5.41
N ARG A 257 -9.88 -13.05 5.31
CA ARG A 257 -9.14 -13.55 6.49
C ARG A 257 -8.38 -12.42 7.20
N LYS A 258 -7.75 -11.53 6.45
CA LYS A 258 -7.04 -10.36 6.98
C LYS A 258 -8.00 -9.40 7.67
N ALA A 259 -9.13 -9.08 7.05
CA ALA A 259 -10.17 -8.24 7.62
C ALA A 259 -10.69 -8.80 8.96
N LEU A 260 -10.98 -10.10 9.01
CA LEU A 260 -11.38 -10.78 10.26
C LEU A 260 -10.29 -10.68 11.34
N PHE A 261 -9.03 -10.90 10.97
CA PHE A 261 -7.92 -10.76 11.91
C PHE A 261 -7.82 -9.32 12.45
N VAL A 262 -7.83 -8.31 11.56
CA VAL A 262 -7.75 -6.89 11.96
C VAL A 262 -8.94 -6.52 12.83
N ARG A 263 -10.15 -6.97 12.49
CA ARG A 263 -11.36 -6.77 13.28
C ARG A 263 -11.18 -7.20 14.74
N GLU A 264 -10.68 -8.41 14.95
CA GLU A 264 -10.45 -8.91 16.32
C GLU A 264 -9.36 -8.13 17.06
N GLN A 265 -8.34 -7.63 16.34
CA GLN A 265 -7.28 -6.81 16.95
C GLN A 265 -7.77 -5.41 17.36
N VAL A 266 -8.67 -4.78 16.59
CA VAL A 266 -9.14 -3.41 16.87
C VAL A 266 -10.32 -3.36 17.85
N LYS A 267 -11.05 -4.47 18.01
CA LYS A 267 -12.23 -4.57 18.87
C LYS A 267 -12.02 -4.01 20.29
N PRO A 268 -10.88 -4.26 20.99
CA PRO A 268 -10.66 -3.70 22.33
C PRO A 268 -10.55 -2.17 22.37
N ALA A 269 -9.97 -1.56 21.32
CA ALA A 269 -9.74 -0.12 21.23
C ALA A 269 -11.01 0.66 20.85
N ILE A 270 -11.90 0.05 20.05
CA ILE A 270 -13.13 0.69 19.57
C ILE A 270 -14.31 0.40 20.50
N LYS A 271 -14.41 -0.81 21.07
CA LYS A 271 -15.57 -1.27 21.84
C LYS A 271 -16.86 -1.06 21.04
N ASP A 272 -17.91 -0.53 21.66
CA ASP A 272 -19.20 -0.22 21.03
C ASP A 272 -19.30 1.25 20.59
N ASN A 273 -18.17 1.93 20.37
CA ASN A 273 -18.16 3.34 19.99
C ASN A 273 -18.64 3.54 18.55
N ARG A 274 -19.58 4.47 18.39
CA ARG A 274 -20.07 4.92 17.09
C ARG A 274 -19.01 5.76 16.39
N LEU A 275 -18.63 5.34 15.20
CA LEU A 275 -17.62 5.99 14.39
C LEU A 275 -18.26 6.89 13.34
N LEU A 276 -17.78 8.13 13.26
CA LEU A 276 -18.03 9.02 12.13
C LEU A 276 -16.72 9.34 11.43
N ILE A 277 -16.72 9.19 10.11
CA ILE A 277 -15.59 9.51 9.24
C ILE A 277 -15.99 10.75 8.44
N VAL A 278 -15.19 11.81 8.55
CA VAL A 278 -15.47 13.10 7.92
C VAL A 278 -14.32 13.48 7.00
N ARG A 279 -14.65 13.83 5.76
CA ARG A 279 -13.72 14.45 4.83
C ARG A 279 -14.04 15.94 4.71
N ILE A 280 -13.02 16.77 4.79
CA ILE A 280 -13.09 18.21 4.51
C ILE A 280 -12.38 18.44 3.17
N THR A 281 -13.16 18.91 2.20
CA THR A 281 -12.66 19.26 0.87
C THR A 281 -13.22 20.62 0.48
N ALA A 282 -12.34 21.56 0.16
CA ALA A 282 -12.64 22.97 -0.03
C ALA A 282 -13.43 23.53 1.18
N ASP A 283 -14.66 23.99 0.95
CA ASP A 283 -15.59 24.56 1.94
C ASP A 283 -16.68 23.57 2.38
N HIS A 284 -16.51 22.28 2.09
CA HIS A 284 -17.54 21.27 2.31
C HIS A 284 -17.09 20.16 3.26
N PHE A 285 -18.04 19.68 4.05
CA PHE A 285 -17.90 18.51 4.92
C PHE A 285 -18.67 17.34 4.33
N TYR A 286 -18.05 16.17 4.32
CA TYR A 286 -18.65 14.95 3.80
C TYR A 286 -18.52 13.84 4.85
N ALA A 287 -19.65 13.27 5.26
CA ALA A 287 -19.64 12.03 6.03
C ALA A 287 -19.47 10.84 5.08
N LEU A 288 -18.41 10.06 5.30
CA LEU A 288 -18.10 8.91 4.45
C LEU A 288 -18.87 7.69 4.96
N GLY A 289 -19.90 7.31 4.21
CA GLY A 289 -20.79 6.18 4.48
C GLY A 289 -20.31 4.86 3.88
N ASN A 290 -21.20 4.10 3.23
CA ASN A 290 -20.94 2.72 2.78
C ASN A 290 -20.06 2.60 1.51
N ARG A 291 -19.16 3.56 1.28
CA ARG A 291 -18.20 3.54 0.16
C ARG A 291 -16.85 4.08 0.62
N SER A 292 -15.83 3.98 -0.24
CA SER A 292 -14.46 4.36 0.10
C SER A 292 -13.99 3.59 1.34
N LEU A 293 -13.27 4.19 2.28
CA LEU A 293 -12.88 3.51 3.53
C LEU A 293 -14.05 3.04 4.39
N GLY A 294 -15.24 3.61 4.25
CA GLY A 294 -16.37 3.24 5.11
C GLY A 294 -16.82 1.79 4.91
N THR A 295 -16.61 1.19 3.73
CA THR A 295 -16.79 -0.26 3.55
C THR A 295 -15.83 -1.07 4.43
N VAL A 296 -14.58 -0.63 4.56
CA VAL A 296 -13.60 -1.31 5.42
C VAL A 296 -14.04 -1.20 6.88
N PHE A 297 -14.32 0.01 7.36
CA PHE A 297 -14.68 0.22 8.77
C PHE A 297 -16.04 -0.41 9.13
N PHE A 298 -17.08 -0.18 8.32
CA PHE A 298 -18.45 -0.58 8.65
C PHE A 298 -18.79 -1.99 8.15
N ASP A 299 -18.44 -2.35 6.91
CA ASP A 299 -18.80 -3.66 6.37
C ASP A 299 -17.83 -4.75 6.81
N ASP A 300 -16.53 -4.48 6.82
CA ASP A 300 -15.51 -5.51 7.04
C ASP A 300 -15.12 -5.65 8.51
N LEU A 301 -14.85 -4.53 9.17
CA LEU A 301 -14.51 -4.50 10.58
C LEU A 301 -15.74 -4.48 11.50
N LYS A 302 -16.94 -4.27 10.94
CA LYS A 302 -18.22 -4.21 11.68
C LYS A 302 -18.21 -3.19 12.82
N ILE A 303 -17.57 -2.05 12.58
CA ILE A 303 -17.63 -0.90 13.48
C ILE A 303 -18.99 -0.23 13.31
N VAL A 304 -19.60 0.19 14.41
CA VAL A 304 -20.92 0.81 14.39
C VAL A 304 -20.80 2.22 13.80
N PRO A 305 -21.50 2.57 12.73
CA PRO A 305 -21.51 3.93 12.21
C PRO A 305 -22.30 4.89 13.13
N ALA A 306 -21.96 6.17 13.08
CA ALA A 306 -22.76 7.25 13.65
C ALA A 306 -24.17 7.32 13.02
N GLN A 307 -25.08 8.09 13.62
CA GLN A 307 -26.46 8.19 13.15
C GLN A 307 -26.50 8.69 11.71
N ASP A 308 -27.45 8.18 10.92
CA ASP A 308 -27.72 8.58 9.53
C ASP A 308 -26.60 8.41 8.49
N VAL A 309 -25.37 8.04 8.88
CA VAL A 309 -24.24 7.80 7.98
C VAL A 309 -24.57 6.81 6.85
N THR A 310 -25.34 5.76 7.14
CA THR A 310 -25.70 4.74 6.15
C THR A 310 -26.80 5.17 5.19
N ARG A 311 -27.45 6.32 5.43
CA ARG A 311 -28.53 6.87 4.60
C ARG A 311 -28.03 7.92 3.62
N LEU A 312 -26.82 8.44 3.82
CA LEU A 312 -26.23 9.48 3.00
C LEU A 312 -25.87 8.99 1.60
N GLY A 313 -26.11 9.85 0.63
CA GLY A 313 -25.70 9.66 -0.76
C GLY A 313 -24.19 9.73 -0.97
N LEU A 314 -23.76 9.26 -2.14
CA LEU A 314 -22.39 9.41 -2.63
C LEU A 314 -22.12 10.89 -2.88
N ASN A 315 -21.39 11.54 -1.98
CA ASN A 315 -21.07 12.98 -1.98
C ASN A 315 -22.16 13.90 -1.42
N GLU A 316 -23.03 13.38 -0.56
CA GLU A 316 -23.93 14.26 0.20
C GLU A 316 -23.12 15.09 1.20
N GLN A 317 -23.30 16.41 1.13
CA GLN A 317 -22.65 17.36 2.04
C GLN A 317 -23.40 17.35 3.38
N ILE A 318 -22.64 17.39 4.47
CA ILE A 318 -23.17 17.54 5.82
C ILE A 318 -22.87 18.95 6.34
N THR A 319 -23.76 19.47 7.18
CA THR A 319 -23.53 20.72 7.91
C THR A 319 -22.82 20.46 9.23
N LEU A 320 -22.39 21.53 9.90
CA LEU A 320 -21.85 21.43 11.26
C LEU A 320 -22.91 20.97 12.27
N ASP A 321 -24.17 21.34 12.07
CA ASP A 321 -25.27 20.88 12.91
C ASP A 321 -25.49 19.37 12.74
N ASP A 322 -25.40 18.86 11.50
CA ASP A 322 -25.47 17.42 11.23
C ASP A 322 -24.34 16.67 11.95
N LEU A 323 -23.12 17.21 11.93
CA LEU A 323 -21.96 16.62 12.63
C LEU A 323 -22.24 16.42 14.13
N VAL A 324 -22.92 17.37 14.77
CA VAL A 324 -23.32 17.30 16.18
C VAL A 324 -24.45 16.28 16.38
N ASN A 325 -25.45 16.31 15.50
CA ASN A 325 -26.65 15.47 15.60
C ASN A 325 -26.37 13.98 15.32
N MET A 326 -25.29 13.68 14.60
CA MET A 326 -24.90 12.29 14.27
C MET A 326 -24.46 11.45 15.49
N ASP A 327 -24.23 12.06 16.66
CA ASP A 327 -23.91 11.38 17.95
C ASP A 327 -22.75 10.37 17.83
N ALA A 328 -21.62 10.85 17.32
CA ALA A 328 -20.40 10.06 17.19
C ALA A 328 -19.61 9.99 18.52
N ASP A 329 -19.24 8.77 18.93
CA ASP A 329 -18.33 8.55 20.06
C ASP A 329 -16.86 8.73 19.66
N ARG A 330 -16.56 8.54 18.37
CA ARG A 330 -15.21 8.67 17.79
C ARG A 330 -15.30 9.33 16.42
N LEU A 331 -14.35 10.22 16.15
CA LEU A 331 -14.22 10.92 14.86
C LEU A 331 -12.91 10.55 14.17
N LEU A 332 -12.99 10.31 12.87
CA LEU A 332 -11.85 10.24 11.97
C LEU A 332 -11.95 11.36 10.94
N PHE A 333 -10.97 12.26 10.92
CA PHE A 333 -10.92 13.35 9.95
C PHE A 333 -9.92 13.06 8.84
N ILE A 334 -10.33 13.33 7.61
CA ILE A 334 -9.47 13.48 6.44
C ILE A 334 -9.59 14.94 6.01
N ILE A 335 -8.47 15.66 5.96
CA ILE A 335 -8.45 17.06 5.58
C ILE A 335 -7.57 17.16 4.34
N ASP A 336 -8.14 17.60 3.23
CA ASP A 336 -7.36 17.78 2.01
C ASP A 336 -6.32 18.91 2.19
N GLU A 337 -5.20 18.81 1.46
CA GLU A 337 -4.03 19.68 1.65
C GLU A 337 -4.22 21.10 1.11
N ASP A 338 -5.27 21.35 0.32
CA ASP A 338 -5.53 22.65 -0.27
C ASP A 338 -5.84 23.73 0.78
N SER A 339 -5.52 24.98 0.45
CA SER A 339 -5.67 26.11 1.37
C SER A 339 -7.09 26.31 1.86
N GLN A 340 -8.09 25.94 1.05
CA GLN A 340 -9.49 26.15 1.39
C GLN A 340 -9.96 25.10 2.41
N SER A 341 -9.64 23.82 2.20
CA SER A 341 -9.86 22.75 3.20
C SER A 341 -9.21 23.05 4.54
N GLN A 342 -7.96 23.52 4.52
CA GLN A 342 -7.23 23.91 5.72
C GLN A 342 -7.88 25.11 6.44
N SER A 343 -8.47 26.05 5.67
CA SER A 343 -9.22 27.17 6.24
C SER A 343 -10.52 26.69 6.91
N SER A 344 -11.29 25.84 6.23
CA SER A 344 -12.54 25.27 6.75
C SER A 344 -12.30 24.47 8.04
N TRP A 345 -11.19 23.74 8.09
CA TRP A 345 -10.75 23.05 9.31
C TRP A 345 -10.45 24.02 10.48
N ARG A 346 -9.74 25.13 10.24
CA ARG A 346 -9.48 26.13 11.28
C ARG A 346 -10.76 26.77 11.80
N THR A 347 -11.69 27.09 10.91
CA THR A 347 -13.00 27.63 11.28
C THR A 347 -13.76 26.66 12.19
N LEU A 348 -13.72 25.35 11.89
CA LEU A 348 -14.31 24.33 12.75
C LEU A 348 -13.66 24.32 14.14
N LEU A 349 -12.32 24.33 14.23
CA LEU A 349 -11.59 24.32 15.50
C LEU A 349 -11.91 25.52 16.41
N GLU A 350 -12.17 26.68 15.82
CA GLU A 350 -12.54 27.91 16.54
C GLU A 350 -14.04 27.97 16.91
N GLY A 351 -14.86 27.11 16.29
CA GLY A 351 -16.30 27.03 16.49
C GLY A 351 -16.71 26.43 17.83
N LYS A 352 -17.91 26.82 18.30
CA LYS A 352 -18.49 26.25 19.54
C LYS A 352 -18.94 24.81 19.34
N GLU A 353 -19.30 24.48 18.11
CA GLU A 353 -19.72 23.17 17.62
C GLU A 353 -18.60 22.14 17.84
N TRP A 354 -17.33 22.49 17.59
CA TRP A 354 -16.21 21.60 17.85
C TRP A 354 -16.12 21.16 19.31
N SER A 355 -16.24 22.11 20.23
CA SER A 355 -16.17 21.84 21.67
C SER A 355 -17.40 21.09 22.19
N SER A 356 -18.53 21.10 21.47
CA SER A 356 -19.75 20.39 21.84
C SER A 356 -19.74 18.91 21.42
N LEU A 357 -18.87 18.52 20.48
CA LEU A 357 -18.79 17.14 19.99
C LEU A 357 -18.34 16.18 21.10
N LYS A 358 -19.13 15.12 21.31
CA LYS A 358 -18.86 14.06 22.29
C LYS A 358 -17.47 13.43 22.10
N ALA A 359 -17.07 13.16 20.86
CA ALA A 359 -15.75 12.61 20.55
C ALA A 359 -14.60 13.56 20.93
N VAL A 360 -14.78 14.88 20.76
CA VAL A 360 -13.79 15.90 21.15
C VAL A 360 -13.65 15.95 22.66
N GLN A 361 -14.78 16.00 23.39
CA GLN A 361 -14.79 16.02 24.86
C GLN A 361 -14.13 14.78 25.48
N ASN A 362 -14.18 13.64 24.79
CA ASN A 362 -13.61 12.38 25.25
C ASN A 362 -12.22 12.06 24.66
N ASN A 363 -11.59 13.01 23.94
CA ASN A 363 -10.30 12.85 23.29
C ASN A 363 -10.24 11.62 22.33
N LYS A 364 -11.29 11.43 21.54
CA LYS A 364 -11.45 10.34 20.56
C LYS A 364 -11.54 10.87 19.13
N VAL A 365 -10.63 11.78 18.80
CA VAL A 365 -10.46 12.30 17.44
C VAL A 365 -9.12 11.81 16.93
N ASP A 366 -9.12 11.14 15.77
CA ASP A 366 -7.89 10.79 15.07
C ASP A 366 -7.93 11.37 13.64
N PHE A 367 -6.75 11.57 13.05
CA PHE A 367 -6.58 12.15 11.72
C PHE A 367 -5.97 11.13 10.79
N LEU A 368 -6.49 11.10 9.57
CA LEU A 368 -6.01 10.25 8.50
C LEU A 368 -5.52 11.14 7.36
N PRO A 369 -4.36 10.80 6.74
CA PRO A 369 -3.99 11.42 5.48
C PRO A 369 -5.06 11.13 4.40
N SER A 370 -5.09 11.90 3.31
CA SER A 370 -6.04 11.63 2.22
C SER A 370 -5.81 10.24 1.60
N PHE A 371 -4.57 9.77 1.52
CA PHE A 371 -4.24 8.40 1.10
C PHE A 371 -3.78 7.51 2.27
N PRO A 372 -4.11 6.20 2.29
CA PRO A 372 -4.89 5.40 1.32
C PRO A 372 -6.39 5.54 1.40
N TRP A 373 -6.87 6.40 2.28
CA TRP A 373 -8.19 6.28 2.88
C TRP A 373 -9.34 6.66 1.94
N ILE A 374 -9.16 7.58 0.99
CA ILE A 374 -10.27 7.97 0.10
C ILE A 374 -10.48 7.06 -1.12
N GLU A 375 -9.61 6.08 -1.34
CA GLU A 375 -9.56 5.25 -2.55
C GLU A 375 -10.45 4.01 -2.49
N TYR A 376 -11.19 3.74 -3.56
CA TYR A 376 -12.17 2.64 -3.61
C TYR A 376 -11.75 1.47 -4.53
N THR A 377 -10.63 0.82 -4.21
CA THR A 377 -10.09 -0.30 -5.00
C THR A 377 -9.74 -1.50 -4.12
N ALA A 378 -9.71 -2.70 -4.71
CA ALA A 378 -9.31 -3.92 -3.98
C ALA A 378 -7.96 -3.76 -3.26
N PHE A 379 -6.93 -3.29 -3.97
CA PHE A 379 -5.61 -3.10 -3.37
C PHE A 379 -5.62 -2.07 -2.23
N THR A 380 -6.32 -0.94 -2.37
CA THR A 380 -6.32 0.10 -1.32
C THR A 380 -7.08 -0.35 -0.08
N HIS A 381 -8.13 -1.16 -0.21
CA HIS A 381 -8.79 -1.75 0.95
C HIS A 381 -7.84 -2.69 1.72
N ASP A 382 -7.07 -3.53 1.01
CA ASP A 382 -6.07 -4.39 1.68
C ASP A 382 -4.99 -3.56 2.38
N LEU A 383 -4.56 -2.45 1.77
CA LEU A 383 -3.60 -1.52 2.37
C LEU A 383 -4.17 -0.81 3.61
N MET A 384 -5.44 -0.37 3.56
CA MET A 384 -6.12 0.23 4.71
C MET A 384 -6.10 -0.73 5.91
N LEU A 385 -6.33 -2.03 5.72
CA LEU A 385 -6.26 -3.01 6.81
C LEU A 385 -4.88 -3.04 7.50
N ASP A 386 -3.78 -2.85 6.76
CA ASP A 386 -2.43 -2.75 7.34
C ASP A 386 -2.23 -1.45 8.13
N GLU A 387 -2.77 -0.34 7.64
CA GLU A 387 -2.66 0.96 8.31
C GLU A 387 -3.54 1.06 9.55
N ILE A 388 -4.74 0.46 9.53
CA ILE A 388 -5.66 0.42 10.68
C ILE A 388 -5.00 -0.23 11.91
N LEU A 389 -4.20 -1.28 11.71
CA LEU A 389 -3.46 -1.92 12.80
C LEU A 389 -2.45 -0.99 13.48
N LYS A 390 -1.99 0.07 12.80
CA LYS A 390 -1.05 1.04 13.35
C LYS A 390 -1.77 2.17 14.10
N LEU A 391 -2.96 2.58 13.62
CA LEU A 391 -3.72 3.70 14.19
C LEU A 391 -4.00 3.54 15.70
N TRP A 392 -4.30 2.32 16.15
CA TRP A 392 -4.75 2.07 17.53
C TRP A 392 -3.89 1.08 18.32
N ARG A 393 -2.69 0.77 17.82
CA ARG A 393 -1.79 -0.23 18.45
C ARG A 393 -1.21 0.22 19.79
N ASP A 394 -0.96 1.51 19.96
CA ASP A 394 -0.24 2.08 21.10
C ASP A 394 -1.16 2.67 22.19
N ARG A 395 -2.48 2.40 22.12
CA ARG A 395 -3.49 3.02 22.99
C ARG A 395 -4.41 2.02 23.70
N ALA A 396 -4.07 0.73 23.66
CA ALA A 396 -4.81 -0.36 24.30
C ALA A 396 -4.28 -0.67 25.70
#